data_AF-A0A8U0V9S8-F1
#
_entry.id   AF-A0A8U0V9S8-F1
#
_cell.length_a   1.000
_cell.length_b   1.000
_cell.length_c   1.000
_cell.angle_alpha   90.00
_cell.angle_beta   90.00
_cell.angle_gamma   90.00
#
_symmetry.space_group_name_H-M   'P 1'
#
loop_
_entity.id
_entity.type
_entity.pdbx_description
1 polymer ?
#
loop_
_entity_poly.entity_id
_entity_poly.type
_entity_poly.pdbx_seq_one_letter_code
_entity_poly.pdbx_strand_id
1 'polypeptide(L)'
;MLYTASNPEDETQHLLFHNQFISAVKYVGWKKERILAEYPDGRIIMVLPEDPKYALKKVDEIREMVDNDLGFQQAPLMCYSRTKTLLFISNDKKVVGCLIAEHIQWGYRVIEEKHPVIRSEEEKVRFERQKAWCCSTLPEPAICGISRIWVFSMMRRKKIASRMIECLRSNFIYGSYLSKEEIAFSDPTPDGKLFATQYCGTGQFLVYNFINGQNST
;
A
#
# COMPACT_ATOMS: atom_id res chain seq x y z
N MET A 1 14.64 3.38 -9.04
CA MET A 1 15.55 2.22 -9.05
C MET A 1 16.97 2.72 -8.83
N LEU A 2 17.72 2.07 -7.94
CA LEU A 2 19.15 2.32 -7.78
C LEU A 2 19.87 1.30 -8.69
N TYR A 3 20.72 1.75 -9.59
CA TYR A 3 21.39 0.91 -10.59
C TYR A 3 22.84 1.35 -10.78
N THR A 4 23.69 0.45 -11.27
CA THR A 4 25.11 0.75 -11.53
C THR A 4 25.29 1.10 -13.01
N ALA A 5 25.57 2.37 -13.31
CA ALA A 5 25.77 2.84 -14.71
C ALA A 5 26.98 2.20 -15.42
N SER A 6 27.82 1.46 -14.71
CA SER A 6 28.98 0.76 -15.27
C SER A 6 28.68 -0.67 -15.71
N ASN A 7 27.52 -1.23 -15.36
CA ASN A 7 27.11 -2.58 -15.75
C ASN A 7 26.06 -2.50 -16.87
N PRO A 8 26.34 -3.02 -18.09
CA PRO A 8 25.38 -2.97 -19.19
C PRO A 8 24.07 -3.73 -18.90
N GLU A 9 24.12 -4.79 -18.09
CA GLU A 9 22.93 -5.54 -17.67
C GLU A 9 22.02 -4.68 -16.77
N ASP A 10 22.61 -3.98 -15.80
CA ASP A 10 21.87 -3.05 -14.93
C ASP A 10 21.28 -1.88 -15.71
N GLU A 11 22.01 -1.33 -16.69
CA GLU A 11 21.52 -0.23 -17.52
C GLU A 11 20.32 -0.63 -18.38
N THR A 12 20.38 -1.82 -19.00
CA THR A 12 19.26 -2.34 -19.80
C THR A 12 18.02 -2.56 -18.92
N GLN A 13 18.17 -3.14 -17.73
CA GLN A 13 17.07 -3.29 -16.78
C GLN A 13 16.52 -1.94 -16.30
N HIS A 14 17.39 -0.97 -16.02
CA HIS A 14 16.98 0.38 -15.62
C HIS A 14 16.15 1.06 -16.72
N LEU A 15 16.56 0.97 -17.99
CA LEU A 15 15.83 1.57 -19.10
C LEU A 15 14.45 0.94 -19.30
N LEU A 16 14.35 -0.39 -19.21
CA LEU A 16 13.07 -1.10 -19.29
C LEU A 16 12.12 -0.67 -18.17
N PHE A 17 12.62 -0.68 -16.92
CA PHE A 17 11.86 -0.22 -15.76
C PHE A 17 11.46 1.25 -15.89
N HIS A 18 12.38 2.13 -16.31
CA HIS A 18 12.11 3.56 -16.49
C HIS A 18 11.00 3.80 -17.53
N ASN A 19 11.09 3.15 -18.69
CA ASN A 19 10.09 3.31 -19.75
C ASN A 19 8.72 2.79 -19.33
N GLN A 20 8.67 1.62 -18.69
CA GLN A 20 7.43 1.06 -18.15
C GLN A 20 6.85 1.97 -17.05
N PHE A 21 7.69 2.44 -16.13
CA PHE A 21 7.31 3.30 -15.03
C PHE A 21 6.73 4.63 -15.54
N ILE A 22 7.44 5.34 -16.41
CA ILE A 22 7.01 6.65 -16.95
C ILE A 22 5.69 6.52 -17.72
N SER A 23 5.52 5.44 -18.50
CA SER A 23 4.27 5.15 -19.19
C SER A 23 3.12 4.86 -18.21
N ALA A 24 3.36 4.01 -17.21
CA ALA A 24 2.37 3.60 -16.23
C ALA A 24 1.90 4.76 -15.34
N VAL A 25 2.80 5.67 -14.91
CA VAL A 25 2.40 6.80 -14.06
C VAL A 25 1.77 7.95 -14.83
N LYS A 26 1.89 7.99 -16.17
CA LYS A 26 1.29 9.08 -16.96
C LYS A 26 -0.23 9.04 -16.89
N TYR A 27 -0.83 10.14 -16.43
CA TYR A 27 -2.27 10.32 -16.36
C TYR A 27 -2.71 11.35 -17.39
N VAL A 28 -3.63 10.97 -18.28
CA VAL A 28 -4.08 11.86 -19.37
C VAL A 28 -5.27 12.75 -18.99
N GLY A 29 -5.88 12.52 -17.83
CA GLY A 29 -7.14 13.14 -17.45
C GLY A 29 -8.34 12.39 -18.02
N TRP A 30 -9.38 12.19 -17.23
CA TRP A 30 -10.62 11.56 -17.70
C TRP A 30 -11.76 12.57 -17.78
N LYS A 31 -12.73 12.33 -18.66
CA LYS A 31 -13.92 13.20 -18.79
C LYS A 31 -14.78 13.22 -17.53
N LYS A 32 -14.85 12.09 -16.83
CA LYS A 32 -15.55 11.95 -15.55
C LYS A 32 -14.58 11.31 -14.56
N GLU A 33 -14.12 12.12 -13.61
CA GLU A 33 -13.26 11.70 -12.51
C GLU A 33 -14.08 11.73 -11.21
N ARG A 34 -14.01 10.67 -10.41
CA ARG A 34 -14.60 10.65 -9.07
C ARG A 34 -13.56 11.16 -8.08
N ILE A 35 -13.52 12.47 -7.89
CA ILE A 35 -12.58 13.14 -6.99
C ILE A 35 -13.10 13.01 -5.55
N LEU A 36 -12.26 12.52 -4.64
CA LEU A 36 -12.57 12.42 -3.21
C LEU A 36 -12.05 13.62 -2.43
N ALA A 37 -10.87 14.13 -2.80
CA ALA A 37 -10.23 15.26 -2.15
C ALA A 37 -9.27 15.99 -3.09
N GLU A 38 -9.14 17.30 -2.88
CA GLU A 38 -8.20 18.16 -3.58
C GLU A 38 -7.19 18.77 -2.60
N TYR A 39 -5.95 18.89 -3.05
CA TYR A 39 -4.82 19.41 -2.29
C TYR A 39 -3.98 20.35 -3.17
N PRO A 40 -3.14 21.22 -2.58
CA PRO A 40 -2.27 22.11 -3.36
C PRO A 40 -1.28 21.37 -4.29
N ASP A 41 -0.90 20.14 -3.95
CA ASP A 41 0.07 19.30 -4.67
C ASP A 41 -0.59 18.22 -5.54
N GLY A 42 -1.92 18.13 -5.57
CA GLY A 42 -2.64 17.16 -6.39
C GLY A 42 -4.05 16.84 -5.89
N ARG A 43 -4.63 15.76 -6.41
CA ARG A 43 -5.97 15.30 -6.02
C ARG A 43 -6.04 13.80 -5.87
N ILE A 44 -7.00 13.32 -5.09
CA ILE A 44 -7.28 11.89 -4.90
C ILE A 44 -8.54 11.53 -5.66
N ILE A 45 -8.45 10.54 -6.53
CA ILE A 45 -9.59 9.95 -7.23
C ILE A 45 -9.85 8.53 -6.76
N MET A 46 -11.09 8.07 -6.88
CA MET A 46 -11.48 6.69 -6.60
C MET A 46 -12.01 6.01 -7.86
N VAL A 47 -11.50 4.81 -8.13
CA VAL A 47 -11.94 3.92 -9.20
C VAL A 47 -12.64 2.72 -8.57
N LEU A 48 -13.82 2.40 -9.09
CA LEU A 48 -14.64 1.27 -8.71
C LEU A 48 -14.64 0.19 -9.81
N PRO A 49 -14.97 -1.08 -9.50
CA PRO A 49 -15.01 -2.16 -10.49
C PRO A 49 -16.02 -1.93 -11.62
N GLU A 50 -17.05 -1.11 -11.38
CA GLU A 50 -18.09 -0.77 -12.36
C GLU A 50 -17.71 0.42 -13.28
N ASP A 51 -16.55 1.04 -13.06
CA ASP A 51 -16.11 2.17 -13.87
C ASP A 51 -15.72 1.75 -15.30
N PRO A 52 -15.63 2.70 -16.25
CA PRO A 52 -15.32 2.40 -17.63
C PRO A 52 -14.00 1.64 -17.82
N LYS A 53 -13.93 0.78 -18.84
CA LYS A 53 -12.75 -0.07 -19.15
C LYS A 53 -11.42 0.68 -19.22
N TYR A 54 -11.40 1.94 -19.67
CA TYR A 54 -10.18 2.74 -19.71
C TYR A 54 -9.61 3.02 -18.30
N ALA A 55 -10.47 3.16 -17.29
CA ALA A 55 -10.09 3.40 -15.92
C ALA A 55 -9.56 2.12 -15.27
N LEU A 56 -10.28 1.00 -15.48
CA LEU A 56 -9.88 -0.32 -15.01
C LEU A 56 -8.53 -0.73 -15.59
N LYS A 57 -8.34 -0.60 -16.91
CA LYS A 57 -7.06 -0.87 -17.56
C LYS A 57 -5.93 -0.03 -16.96
N LYS A 58 -6.20 1.23 -16.63
CA LYS A 58 -5.19 2.09 -16.00
C LYS A 58 -4.84 1.65 -14.59
N VAL A 59 -5.83 1.21 -13.80
CA VAL A 59 -5.62 0.64 -12.47
C VAL A 59 -4.77 -0.64 -12.56
N ASP A 60 -5.03 -1.50 -13.53
CA ASP A 60 -4.26 -2.73 -13.75
C ASP A 60 -2.81 -2.41 -14.13
N GLU A 61 -2.58 -1.48 -15.06
CA GLU A 61 -1.22 -0.99 -15.42
C GLU A 61 -0.46 -0.44 -14.19
N ILE A 62 -1.13 0.35 -13.36
CA ILE A 62 -0.53 0.92 -12.14
C ILE A 62 -0.25 -0.19 -11.14
N ARG A 63 -1.16 -1.16 -10.99
CA ARG A 63 -0.97 -2.27 -10.08
C ARG A 63 0.22 -3.13 -10.49
N GLU A 64 0.34 -3.51 -11.76
CA GLU A 64 1.49 -4.26 -12.25
C GLU A 64 2.80 -3.53 -11.96
N MET A 65 2.81 -2.21 -12.17
CA MET A 65 3.97 -1.37 -11.81
C MET A 65 4.25 -1.39 -10.30
N VAL A 66 3.23 -1.31 -9.45
CA VAL A 66 3.37 -1.37 -7.99
C VAL A 66 3.86 -2.75 -7.52
N ASP A 67 3.30 -3.83 -8.06
CA ASP A 67 3.70 -5.20 -7.72
C ASP A 67 5.18 -5.43 -8.12
N ASN A 68 5.62 -4.91 -9.27
CA ASN A 68 7.02 -4.94 -9.69
C ASN A 68 7.93 -4.08 -8.80
N ASP A 69 7.53 -2.86 -8.41
CA ASP A 69 8.33 -1.98 -7.54
C ASP A 69 8.47 -2.53 -6.12
N LEU A 70 7.48 -3.27 -5.63
CA LEU A 70 7.50 -3.94 -4.33
C LEU A 70 8.14 -5.33 -4.35
N GLY A 71 8.48 -5.86 -5.54
CA GLY A 71 9.08 -7.17 -5.71
C GLY A 71 8.12 -8.35 -5.49
N PHE A 72 6.81 -8.12 -5.60
CA PHE A 72 5.82 -9.20 -5.52
C PHE A 72 5.81 -10.01 -6.82
N GLN A 73 5.99 -11.34 -6.73
CA GLN A 73 5.64 -12.24 -7.83
C GLN A 73 4.12 -12.37 -7.90
N GLN A 74 3.48 -11.53 -8.73
CA GLN A 74 2.07 -11.60 -9.14
C GLN A 74 1.11 -12.24 -8.12
N ALA A 75 1.08 -11.75 -6.88
CA ALA A 75 0.10 -12.23 -5.91
C ALA A 75 -1.30 -11.80 -6.42
N PRO A 76 -2.20 -12.74 -6.77
CA PRO A 76 -3.52 -12.40 -7.26
C PRO A 76 -4.27 -11.60 -6.19
N LEU A 77 -5.08 -10.62 -6.60
CA LEU A 77 -6.10 -10.10 -5.69
C LEU A 77 -7.12 -11.21 -5.48
N MET A 78 -7.44 -11.51 -4.23
CA MET A 78 -8.38 -12.59 -3.90
C MET A 78 -9.78 -12.34 -4.48
N CYS A 79 -10.16 -11.07 -4.72
CA CYS A 79 -11.40 -10.75 -5.43
C CYS A 79 -11.39 -9.34 -6.05
N TYR A 80 -11.07 -9.22 -7.34
CA TYR A 80 -11.13 -7.95 -8.09
C TYR A 80 -12.50 -7.27 -8.07
N SER A 81 -13.58 -8.05 -7.95
CA SER A 81 -14.95 -7.54 -8.10
C SER A 81 -15.43 -6.64 -6.96
N ARG A 82 -14.67 -6.54 -5.86
CA ARG A 82 -15.05 -5.76 -4.66
C ARG A 82 -13.97 -4.78 -4.22
N THR A 83 -12.94 -4.57 -5.04
CA THR A 83 -11.86 -3.65 -4.69
C THR A 83 -12.24 -2.21 -4.98
N LYS A 84 -11.72 -1.30 -4.15
CA LYS A 84 -11.79 0.14 -4.38
C LYS A 84 -10.37 0.65 -4.51
N THR A 85 -10.06 1.29 -5.63
CA THR A 85 -8.72 1.81 -5.89
C THR A 85 -8.72 3.31 -5.76
N LEU A 86 -7.88 3.84 -4.86
CA LEU A 86 -7.61 5.26 -4.74
C LEU A 86 -6.29 5.58 -5.45
N LEU A 87 -6.28 6.63 -6.26
CA LEU A 87 -5.09 7.13 -6.94
C LEU A 87 -4.84 8.58 -6.53
N PHE A 88 -3.60 8.90 -6.18
CA PHE A 88 -3.17 10.27 -5.99
C PHE A 88 -2.53 10.78 -7.29
N ILE A 89 -3.13 11.81 -7.88
CA ILE A 89 -2.67 12.44 -9.12
C ILE A 89 -2.02 13.77 -8.77
N SER A 90 -0.76 13.95 -9.15
CA SER A 90 -0.06 15.22 -9.01
C SER A 90 -0.55 16.27 -10.02
N ASN A 91 -0.22 17.54 -9.77
CA ASN A 91 -0.51 18.63 -10.71
C ASN A 91 0.12 18.42 -12.10
N ASP A 92 1.25 17.71 -12.16
CA ASP A 92 1.93 17.32 -13.41
C ASP A 92 1.23 16.17 -14.16
N LYS A 93 0.02 15.80 -13.73
CA LYS A 93 -0.76 14.68 -14.27
C LYS A 93 0.01 13.36 -14.23
N LYS A 94 0.66 13.08 -13.10
CA LYS A 94 1.28 11.78 -12.82
C LYS A 94 0.59 11.11 -11.65
N VAL A 95 0.38 9.81 -11.74
CA VAL A 95 -0.04 8.99 -10.60
C VAL A 95 1.18 8.80 -9.69
N VAL A 96 1.12 9.41 -8.51
CA VAL A 96 2.22 9.38 -7.53
C VAL A 96 1.87 8.59 -6.27
N GLY A 97 0.63 8.13 -6.15
CA GLY A 97 0.19 7.22 -5.09
C GLY A 97 -0.91 6.28 -5.57
N CYS A 98 -0.88 5.06 -5.07
CA CYS A 98 -1.88 4.02 -5.34
C CYS A 98 -2.24 3.32 -4.02
N LEU A 99 -3.54 3.17 -3.75
CA LEU A 99 -4.06 2.39 -2.64
C LEU A 99 -5.17 1.50 -3.17
N ILE A 100 -5.06 0.20 -2.95
CA ILE A 100 -6.10 -0.78 -3.30
C ILE A 100 -6.66 -1.32 -1.99
N ALA A 101 -7.95 -1.12 -1.79
CA ALA A 101 -8.67 -1.60 -0.62
C ALA A 101 -9.69 -2.67 -1.02
N GLU A 102 -9.91 -3.64 -0.15
CA GLU A 102 -10.91 -4.70 -0.29
C GLU A 102 -11.70 -4.87 1.01
N HIS A 103 -12.88 -5.46 0.90
CA HIS A 103 -13.69 -5.75 2.09
C HIS A 103 -13.18 -7.02 2.76
N ILE A 104 -12.91 -6.94 4.06
CA ILE A 104 -12.50 -8.08 4.90
C ILE A 104 -13.50 -8.24 6.06
N GLN A 105 -13.38 -9.33 6.79
CA GLN A 105 -14.16 -9.57 8.00
C GLN A 105 -13.29 -9.63 9.25
N TRP A 106 -12.03 -10.04 9.09
CA TRP A 106 -11.12 -10.33 10.18
C TRP A 106 -9.73 -9.79 9.88
N GLY A 107 -9.07 -9.28 10.91
CA GLY A 107 -7.64 -8.97 10.94
C GLY A 107 -7.01 -9.50 12.22
N TYR A 108 -5.69 -9.60 12.25
CA TYR A 108 -4.93 -10.06 13.40
C TYR A 108 -4.05 -8.92 13.90
N ARG A 109 -4.06 -8.68 15.20
CA ARG A 109 -3.30 -7.58 15.79
C ARG A 109 -1.80 -7.90 15.81
N VAL A 110 -1.00 -6.98 15.31
CA VAL A 110 0.46 -7.05 15.45
C VAL A 110 0.82 -6.80 16.91
N ILE A 111 1.61 -7.70 17.49
CA ILE A 111 2.08 -7.59 18.85
C ILE A 111 3.43 -6.86 18.82
N GLU A 112 3.48 -5.70 19.46
CA GLU A 112 4.73 -5.01 19.70
C GLU A 112 5.50 -5.75 20.81
N GLU A 113 6.48 -6.55 20.43
CA GLU A 113 7.39 -7.17 21.40
C GLU A 113 8.22 -6.08 22.10
N LYS A 114 7.93 -5.86 23.38
CA LYS A 114 8.78 -5.04 24.25
C LYS A 114 10.16 -5.69 24.33
N HIS A 115 11.19 -4.94 23.96
CA HIS A 115 12.58 -5.40 23.96
C HIS A 115 12.95 -6.13 25.27
N PRO A 116 13.58 -7.32 25.21
CA PRO A 116 14.46 -7.70 26.31
C PRO A 116 15.57 -6.67 26.41
N VAL A 117 15.96 -6.31 27.63
CA VAL A 117 17.01 -5.32 27.92
C VAL A 117 18.35 -5.83 27.41
N ILE A 118 18.69 -5.59 26.14
CA ILE A 118 19.98 -5.94 25.54
C ILE A 118 20.90 -4.71 25.61
N ARG A 119 22.13 -4.94 26.07
CA ARG A 119 23.06 -3.96 26.64
C ARG A 119 23.90 -3.16 25.62
N SER A 120 23.81 -3.43 24.32
CA SER A 120 24.67 -2.77 23.32
C SER A 120 23.88 -2.18 22.15
N GLU A 121 24.32 -1.02 21.67
CA GLU A 121 23.64 -0.20 20.64
C GLU A 121 23.80 -0.80 19.23
N GLU A 122 24.86 -1.56 19.01
CA GLU A 122 25.19 -2.23 17.75
C GLU A 122 24.37 -3.51 17.52
N GLU A 123 24.05 -4.24 18.60
CA GLU A 123 23.19 -5.42 18.54
C GLU A 123 21.73 -5.06 18.35
N LYS A 124 21.26 -3.91 18.88
CA LYS A 124 19.90 -3.39 18.62
C LYS A 124 19.64 -3.20 17.13
N VAL A 125 20.60 -2.59 16.41
CA VAL A 125 20.49 -2.32 14.97
C VAL A 125 20.51 -3.61 14.14
N ARG A 126 21.25 -4.64 14.56
CA ARG A 126 21.22 -5.96 13.91
C ARG A 126 19.91 -6.70 14.20
N PHE A 127 19.40 -6.63 15.43
CA PHE A 127 18.16 -7.30 15.84
C PHE A 127 16.91 -6.72 15.17
N GLU A 128 16.84 -5.40 14.98
CA GLU A 128 15.72 -4.75 14.28
C GLU A 128 15.59 -5.18 12.81
N ARG A 129 16.72 -5.46 12.15
CA ARG A 129 16.77 -5.86 10.73
C ARG A 129 16.34 -7.30 10.48
N GLN A 130 16.29 -8.15 11.51
CA GLN A 130 16.10 -9.59 11.41
C GLN A 130 14.83 -10.12 12.09
N LYS A 131 13.92 -9.24 12.55
CA LYS A 131 12.72 -9.67 13.28
C LYS A 131 11.60 -10.17 12.36
N ALA A 132 11.27 -11.45 12.52
CA ALA A 132 9.94 -11.97 12.24
C ALA A 132 8.92 -11.31 13.18
N TRP A 133 7.66 -11.24 12.75
CA TRP A 133 6.65 -10.41 13.38
C TRP A 133 5.64 -11.32 14.05
N CYS A 134 5.35 -11.04 15.32
CA CYS A 134 4.34 -11.79 16.05
C CYS A 134 2.99 -11.11 15.85
N CYS A 135 2.03 -11.89 15.39
CA CYS A 135 0.64 -11.53 15.34
C CYS A 135 -0.09 -12.26 16.47
N SER A 136 -1.18 -11.66 16.96
CA SER A 136 -2.14 -12.38 17.77
C SER A 136 -2.72 -13.54 16.96
N THR A 137 -2.99 -14.67 17.62
CA THR A 137 -3.74 -15.78 17.02
C THR A 137 -5.26 -15.51 17.01
N LEU A 138 -5.72 -14.52 17.78
CA LEU A 138 -7.12 -14.17 17.87
C LEU A 138 -7.51 -13.23 16.73
N PRO A 139 -8.52 -13.59 15.91
CA PRO A 139 -9.05 -12.70 14.90
C PRO A 139 -9.86 -11.58 15.56
N GLU A 140 -9.65 -10.36 15.11
CA GLU A 140 -10.42 -9.17 15.48
C GLU A 140 -11.26 -8.71 14.29
N PRO A 141 -12.48 -8.21 14.52
CA PRO A 141 -13.34 -7.74 13.44
C PRO A 141 -12.69 -6.55 12.73
N ALA A 142 -12.58 -6.65 11.41
CA ALA A 142 -12.06 -5.59 10.55
C ALA A 142 -12.94 -5.50 9.30
N ILE A 143 -13.09 -4.29 8.76
CA ILE A 143 -14.01 -4.02 7.65
C ILE A 143 -13.23 -3.80 6.35
N CYS A 144 -12.12 -3.07 6.43
CA CYS A 144 -11.35 -2.62 5.28
C CYS A 144 -9.94 -3.21 5.31
N GLY A 145 -9.61 -4.02 4.30
CA GLY A 145 -8.27 -4.52 4.05
C GLY A 145 -7.54 -3.65 3.05
N ILE A 146 -6.42 -3.06 3.44
CA ILE A 146 -5.49 -2.39 2.53
C ILE A 146 -4.60 -3.47 1.91
N SER A 147 -4.94 -3.86 0.68
CA SER A 147 -4.24 -4.89 -0.08
C SER A 147 -2.91 -4.39 -0.64
N ARG A 148 -2.90 -3.15 -1.15
CA ARG A 148 -1.70 -2.47 -1.64
C ARG A 148 -1.73 -1.02 -1.21
N ILE A 149 -0.59 -0.52 -0.76
CA ILE A 149 -0.37 0.91 -0.56
C ILE A 149 1.01 1.27 -1.09
N TRP A 150 1.06 2.23 -1.99
CA TRP A 150 2.26 2.63 -2.68
C TRP A 150 2.28 4.13 -2.89
N VAL A 151 3.47 4.71 -2.71
CA VAL A 151 3.75 6.11 -3.04
C VAL A 151 5.09 6.14 -3.76
N PHE A 152 5.13 6.90 -4.86
CA PHE A 152 6.33 7.08 -5.65
C PHE A 152 7.48 7.53 -4.76
N SER A 153 8.64 6.88 -4.89
CA SER A 153 9.79 7.03 -3.98
C SER A 153 10.18 8.48 -3.73
N MET A 154 10.27 9.30 -4.78
CA MET A 154 10.63 10.73 -4.69
C MET A 154 9.53 11.61 -4.06
N MET A 155 8.32 11.08 -3.91
CA MET A 155 7.16 11.76 -3.32
C MET A 155 6.77 11.18 -1.95
N ARG A 156 7.53 10.21 -1.43
CA ARG A 156 7.34 9.67 -0.09
C ARG A 156 7.57 10.77 0.97
N ARG A 157 7.06 10.53 2.18
CA ARG A 157 7.15 11.44 3.34
C ARG A 157 6.42 12.79 3.18
N LYS A 158 5.70 13.03 2.07
CA LYS A 158 4.82 14.21 1.86
C LYS A 158 3.36 13.97 2.27
N LYS A 159 3.12 13.09 3.25
CA LYS A 159 1.77 12.73 3.76
C LYS A 159 0.78 12.21 2.70
N ILE A 160 1.23 11.77 1.53
CA ILE A 160 0.34 11.24 0.46
C ILE A 160 -0.40 9.99 0.97
N ALA A 161 0.32 8.99 1.48
CA ALA A 161 -0.28 7.75 2.00
C ALA A 161 -1.29 8.03 3.13
N SER A 162 -0.97 8.92 4.07
CA SER A 162 -1.89 9.32 5.14
C SER A 162 -3.18 9.95 4.61
N ARG A 163 -3.08 10.82 3.59
CA ARG A 163 -4.24 11.45 2.93
C ARG A 163 -5.09 10.42 2.16
N MET A 164 -4.45 9.42 1.55
CA MET A 164 -5.16 8.34 0.87
C MET A 164 -5.96 7.47 1.85
N ILE A 165 -5.39 7.10 3.00
CA ILE A 165 -6.15 6.37 4.03
C ILE A 165 -7.26 7.25 4.60
N GLU A 166 -7.04 8.55 4.76
CA GLU A 166 -8.09 9.46 5.23
C GLU A 166 -9.30 9.53 4.27
N CYS A 167 -9.02 9.58 2.96
CA CYS A 167 -10.07 9.49 1.94
C CYS A 167 -10.72 8.11 1.92
N LEU A 168 -9.94 7.04 2.14
CA LEU A 168 -10.46 5.67 2.24
C LEU A 168 -11.44 5.56 3.40
N ARG A 169 -11.06 6.02 4.60
CA ARG A 169 -11.88 5.95 5.82
C ARG A 169 -13.25 6.61 5.66
N SER A 170 -13.30 7.72 4.94
CA SER A 170 -14.52 8.49 4.68
C SER A 170 -15.37 7.99 3.52
N ASN A 171 -14.79 7.21 2.58
CA ASN A 171 -15.47 6.81 1.34
C ASN A 171 -15.58 5.30 1.13
N PHE A 172 -15.00 4.48 2.00
CA PHE A 172 -15.04 3.03 1.88
C PHE A 172 -16.45 2.46 2.12
N ILE A 173 -17.17 2.96 3.12
CA ILE A 173 -18.59 2.68 3.31
C ILE A 173 -19.35 4.00 3.27
N TYR A 174 -20.38 4.05 2.43
CA TYR A 174 -21.17 5.27 2.24
C TYR A 174 -21.84 5.69 3.55
N GLY A 175 -21.65 6.96 3.93
CA GLY A 175 -22.27 7.53 5.12
C GLY A 175 -21.60 7.16 6.45
N SER A 176 -20.47 6.48 6.43
CA SER A 176 -19.71 6.12 7.64
C SER A 176 -18.26 6.55 7.52
N TYR A 177 -17.62 6.74 8.67
CA TYR A 177 -16.20 7.05 8.75
C TYR A 177 -15.48 5.97 9.56
N LEU A 178 -14.61 5.21 8.90
CA LEU A 178 -13.94 4.08 9.52
C LEU A 178 -12.96 4.51 10.61
N SER A 179 -12.95 3.76 11.71
CA SER A 179 -11.92 3.84 12.73
C SER A 179 -10.60 3.26 12.22
N LYS A 180 -9.50 3.52 12.94
CA LYS A 180 -8.18 2.99 12.57
C LYS A 180 -8.07 1.49 12.88
N GLU A 181 -8.87 1.03 13.82
CA GLU A 181 -8.98 -0.35 14.28
C GLU A 181 -9.80 -1.21 13.32
N GLU A 182 -10.65 -0.61 12.48
CA GLU A 182 -11.43 -1.31 11.45
C GLU A 182 -10.64 -1.55 10.15
N ILE A 183 -9.40 -1.08 10.10
CA ILE A 183 -8.51 -1.19 8.94
C ILE A 183 -7.39 -2.19 9.23
N ALA A 184 -7.19 -3.14 8.32
CA ALA A 184 -6.06 -4.05 8.36
C ALA A 184 -5.16 -3.90 7.12
N PHE A 185 -3.87 -4.20 7.25
CA PHE A 185 -2.88 -4.15 6.17
C PHE A 185 -2.51 -5.56 5.70
N SER A 186 -2.51 -5.79 4.37
CA SER A 186 -2.04 -7.06 3.79
C SER A 186 -0.52 -7.08 3.79
N ASP A 187 0.07 -8.12 4.37
CA ASP A 187 1.51 -8.43 4.33
C ASP A 187 2.43 -7.18 4.31
N PRO A 188 2.45 -6.40 5.41
CA PRO A 188 3.09 -5.09 5.41
C PRO A 188 4.61 -5.20 5.21
N THR A 189 5.12 -4.50 4.21
CA THR A 189 6.58 -4.30 4.03
C THR A 189 7.20 -3.56 5.23
N PRO A 190 8.54 -3.56 5.39
CA PRO A 190 9.19 -2.78 6.46
C PRO A 190 8.78 -1.29 6.45
N ASP A 191 8.70 -0.68 5.26
CA ASP A 191 8.17 0.68 5.08
C ASP A 191 6.69 0.77 5.47
N GLY A 192 5.90 -0.23 5.08
CA GLY A 192 4.48 -0.36 5.39
C GLY A 192 4.21 -0.35 6.91
N LYS A 193 5.02 -1.05 7.70
CA LYS A 193 4.90 -1.00 9.18
C LYS A 193 5.24 0.34 9.75
N LEU A 194 6.40 0.90 9.39
CA LEU A 194 6.79 2.21 9.93
C LEU A 194 5.70 3.24 9.66
N PHE A 195 5.08 3.14 8.48
CA PHE A 195 3.90 3.92 8.15
C PHE A 195 2.67 3.56 8.99
N ALA A 196 2.29 2.28 9.11
CA ALA A 196 1.11 1.82 9.85
C ALA A 196 1.21 2.17 11.34
N THR A 197 2.34 1.91 11.99
CA THR A 197 2.61 2.31 13.38
C THR A 197 2.45 3.81 13.58
N GLN A 198 3.04 4.62 12.69
CA GLN A 198 2.94 6.08 12.76
C GLN A 198 1.51 6.59 12.49
N TYR A 199 0.79 5.96 11.56
CA TYR A 199 -0.56 6.36 11.18
C TYR A 199 -1.58 6.00 12.27
N CYS A 200 -1.51 4.76 12.79
CA CYS A 200 -2.37 4.29 13.87
C CYS A 200 -2.05 5.01 15.18
N GLY A 201 -0.79 5.43 15.38
CA GLY A 201 -0.32 6.04 16.64
C GLY A 201 0.05 4.99 17.69
N THR A 202 0.05 3.71 17.30
CA THR A 202 0.29 2.55 18.15
C THR A 202 1.10 1.51 17.36
N GLY A 203 2.01 0.78 18.02
CA GLY A 203 2.69 -0.37 17.42
C GLY A 203 1.75 -1.55 17.10
N GLN A 204 0.50 -1.48 17.58
CA GLN A 204 -0.50 -2.53 17.47
C GLN A 204 -1.57 -2.16 16.42
N PHE A 205 -1.30 -2.48 15.16
CA PHE A 205 -2.27 -2.34 14.05
C PHE A 205 -2.71 -3.72 13.55
N LEU A 206 -3.79 -3.79 12.78
CA LEU A 206 -4.29 -5.05 12.24
C LEU A 206 -3.59 -5.41 10.93
N VAL A 207 -3.33 -6.71 10.75
CA VAL A 207 -2.82 -7.30 9.51
C VAL A 207 -3.70 -8.45 9.07
N TYR A 208 -3.72 -8.75 7.77
CA TYR A 208 -4.44 -9.89 7.22
C TYR A 208 -3.65 -10.49 6.04
N ASN A 209 -4.07 -11.67 5.58
CA ASN A 209 -3.46 -12.36 4.43
C ASN A 209 -1.94 -12.56 4.57
N PHE A 210 -1.45 -12.76 5.79
CA PHE A 210 -0.08 -13.17 6.06
C PHE A 210 -0.08 -14.67 6.33
N ILE A 211 1.04 -15.33 6.07
CA ILE A 211 1.21 -16.78 6.28
C ILE A 211 1.22 -17.06 7.78
N ASN A 212 0.05 -17.05 8.40
CA ASN A 212 -0.17 -17.88 9.58
C ASN A 212 -0.17 -19.29 9.06
N GLY A 213 0.88 -20.05 9.38
CA GLY A 213 1.02 -21.45 8.97
C GLY A 213 -0.30 -22.17 9.14
N GLN A 214 -1.02 -22.39 8.04
CA GLN A 214 -2.20 -23.23 8.06
C GLN A 214 -1.68 -24.64 8.25
N ASN A 215 -1.80 -25.08 9.49
CA ASN A 215 -2.28 -26.39 9.90
C ASN A 215 -1.87 -27.54 8.99
N SER A 216 -0.79 -28.19 9.39
CA SER A 216 -0.77 -29.65 9.47
C SER A 216 -2.10 -30.17 10.02
N THR A 217 -2.90 -30.75 9.14
CA THR A 217 -3.87 -31.80 9.46
C THR A 217 -3.55 -33.01 8.62
#